data_AF-A0A3A9YZ03-F1
#
_entry.id   AF-A0A3A9YZ03-F1
#
_cell.length_a   1.000
_cell.length_b   1.000
_cell.length_c   1.000
_cell.angle_alpha   90.00
_cell.angle_beta   90.00
_cell.angle_gamma   90.00
#
_symmetry.space_group_name_H-M   'P 1'
#
loop_
_entity.id
_entity.type
_entity.pdbx_description
1 polymer ?
#
loop_
_entity_poly.entity_id
_entity_poly.type
_entity_poly.pdbx_seq_one_letter_code
_entity_poly.pdbx_strand_id
1 'polypeptide(L)'
;MSTDTAYRAEPTRPAGEPGAWAVLLPSGRYEAERLVHHDTLELTGLDGAARPRRGDEVAVLADAPPRLVALGRVVTGGGQHREDPDDPQTDRFGGTLVVAYTRRVFDEPVPADALALDGPVTALDPAAFRALADQVGPPAHRRSWLVSLDLPIEADSPAEAVRLFWAYVQELGPRELPAFVSPSGDELAMQAFVLGAQANQDPEEED
;
A
#
# COMPACT_ATOMS: atom_id res chain seq x y z
N MET A 1 -7.24 12.91 51.52
CA MET A 1 -6.19 12.13 50.85
C MET A 1 -6.84 10.83 50.38
N SER A 2 -7.28 10.79 49.12
CA SER A 2 -6.57 10.17 47.97
C SER A 2 -6.70 8.66 47.99
N THR A 3 -7.15 7.94 46.97
CA THR A 3 -7.59 8.24 45.60
C THR A 3 -8.33 6.98 45.17
N ASP A 4 -9.59 7.12 44.75
CA ASP A 4 -10.37 6.02 44.18
C ASP A 4 -9.92 5.82 42.73
N THR A 5 -9.07 4.82 42.50
CA THR A 5 -8.58 4.47 41.17
C THR A 5 -9.70 3.72 40.45
N ALA A 6 -10.57 4.48 39.79
CA ALA A 6 -11.55 3.94 38.86
C ALA A 6 -10.82 3.19 37.74
N TYR A 7 -10.85 1.87 37.82
CA TYR A 7 -10.46 0.96 36.75
C TYR A 7 -11.34 1.26 35.52
N ARG A 8 -10.76 1.99 34.56
CA ARG A 8 -11.38 2.25 33.26
C ARG A 8 -11.43 0.91 32.50
N ALA A 9 -12.58 0.25 32.56
CA ALA A 9 -12.86 -0.91 31.73
C ALA A 9 -12.75 -0.50 30.25
N GLU A 10 -11.87 -1.18 29.51
CA GLU A 10 -11.83 -1.07 28.05
C GLU A 10 -13.20 -1.46 27.47
N PRO A 11 -13.73 -0.71 26.50
CA PRO A 11 -15.00 -1.06 25.88
C PRO A 11 -14.87 -2.43 25.19
N THR A 12 -15.52 -3.44 25.78
CA THR A 12 -15.62 -4.78 25.21
C THR A 12 -16.46 -4.69 23.95
N ARG A 13 -15.84 -4.85 22.77
CA ARG A 13 -16.52 -4.82 21.47
C ARG A 13 -17.62 -5.91 21.40
N PRO A 14 -18.80 -5.62 20.84
CA PRO A 14 -19.78 -6.64 20.52
C PRO A 14 -19.18 -7.64 19.53
N ALA A 15 -19.36 -8.93 19.79
CA ALA A 15 -18.85 -10.00 18.94
C ALA A 15 -19.59 -9.97 17.58
N GLY A 16 -18.93 -9.47 16.53
CA GLY A 16 -19.45 -9.56 15.16
C GLY A 16 -19.13 -8.38 14.25
N GLU A 17 -18.80 -7.21 14.79
CA GLU A 17 -18.43 -6.05 13.96
C GLU A 17 -16.91 -6.05 13.66
N PRO A 18 -16.51 -5.83 12.39
CA PRO A 18 -15.10 -5.71 12.04
C PRO A 18 -14.48 -4.53 12.78
N GLY A 19 -13.31 -4.75 13.37
CA GLY A 19 -12.51 -3.69 13.96
C GLY A 19 -11.92 -2.77 12.90
N ALA A 20 -11.60 -1.53 13.27
CA ALA A 20 -10.84 -0.61 12.44
C ALA A 20 -9.40 -0.47 12.94
N TRP A 21 -8.44 -0.41 12.02
CA TRP A 21 -7.01 -0.35 12.31
C TRP A 21 -6.27 0.58 11.35
N ALA A 22 -5.21 1.22 11.85
CA ALA A 22 -4.20 1.90 11.07
C ALA A 22 -2.97 1.01 10.98
N VAL A 23 -2.35 1.01 9.80
CA VAL A 23 -1.12 0.31 9.51
C VAL A 23 -0.16 1.28 8.85
N LEU A 24 1.03 1.45 9.44
CA LEU A 24 2.08 2.27 8.85
C LEU A 24 2.90 1.42 7.87
N LEU A 25 3.10 1.95 6.67
CA LEU A 25 4.03 1.38 5.71
C LEU A 25 5.46 1.54 6.22
N PRO A 26 6.31 0.50 6.11
CA PRO A 26 7.74 0.65 6.32
C PRO A 26 8.34 1.68 5.35
N SER A 27 9.42 2.33 5.76
CA SER A 27 10.17 3.28 4.92
C SER A 27 10.50 2.68 3.55
N GLY A 28 10.28 3.43 2.46
CA GLY A 28 10.56 2.97 1.10
C GLY A 28 9.47 2.06 0.50
N ARG A 29 8.54 1.53 1.32
CA ARG A 29 7.47 0.66 0.83
C ARG A 29 6.43 1.46 0.07
N TYR A 30 6.13 2.69 0.50
CA TYR A 30 5.17 3.54 -0.19
C TYR A 30 5.59 3.83 -1.63
N GLU A 31 6.86 4.18 -1.84
CA GLU A 31 7.43 4.39 -3.16
C GLU A 31 7.36 3.10 -3.99
N ALA A 32 7.64 1.93 -3.41
CA ALA A 32 7.53 0.66 -4.13
C ALA A 32 6.07 0.33 -4.55
N GLU A 33 5.09 0.61 -3.70
CA GLU A 33 3.66 0.40 -4.00
C GLU A 33 3.14 1.32 -5.12
N ARG A 34 3.75 2.51 -5.28
CA ARG A 34 3.47 3.41 -6.40
C ARG A 34 4.01 2.92 -7.74
N LEU A 35 5.07 2.10 -7.71
CA LEU A 35 5.75 1.63 -8.92
C LEU A 35 5.14 0.37 -9.49
N VAL A 36 4.68 -0.54 -8.63
CA VAL A 36 4.18 -1.85 -9.04
C VAL A 36 2.82 -2.08 -8.41
N HIS A 37 1.85 -2.48 -9.24
CA HIS A 37 0.51 -2.81 -8.77
C HIS A 37 0.54 -4.10 -7.94
N HIS A 38 0.21 -4.00 -6.66
CA HIS A 38 -0.08 -5.15 -5.78
C HIS A 38 -1.53 -5.13 -5.33
N ASP A 39 -2.19 -6.29 -5.33
CA ASP A 39 -3.55 -6.42 -4.79
C ASP A 39 -3.60 -6.55 -3.27
N THR A 40 -2.46 -6.89 -2.68
CA THR A 40 -2.32 -7.14 -1.24
C THR A 40 -1.06 -6.48 -0.70
N LEU A 41 -1.15 -6.02 0.54
CA LEU A 41 -0.02 -5.62 1.37
C LEU A 41 0.29 -6.75 2.35
N GLU A 42 1.53 -7.20 2.38
CA GLU A 42 2.03 -8.16 3.37
C GLU A 42 2.99 -7.46 4.32
N LEU A 43 2.76 -7.63 5.62
CA LEU A 43 3.61 -7.10 6.68
C LEU A 43 4.03 -8.23 7.61
N THR A 44 5.32 -8.26 7.91
CA THR A 44 5.97 -9.24 8.78
C THR A 44 6.67 -8.52 9.93
N GLY A 45 7.03 -9.26 10.98
CA GLY A 45 7.74 -8.66 12.13
C GLY A 45 6.91 -7.67 12.92
N LEU A 46 5.58 -7.86 12.95
CA LEU A 46 4.68 -7.00 13.71
C LEU A 46 4.71 -7.35 15.19
N ASP A 47 5.40 -6.54 15.96
CA ASP A 47 5.49 -6.64 17.42
C ASP A 47 4.35 -5.83 18.07
N GLY A 48 3.57 -6.48 18.93
CA GLY A 48 2.44 -5.83 19.61
C GLY A 48 1.41 -6.81 20.17
N ALA A 49 0.79 -6.43 21.29
CA ALA A 49 -0.19 -7.25 22.00
C ALA A 49 -1.56 -7.31 21.28
N ALA A 50 -1.96 -6.21 20.62
CA ALA A 50 -3.23 -6.11 19.92
C ALA A 50 -3.03 -6.32 18.41
N ARG A 51 -3.78 -7.25 17.82
CA ARG A 51 -3.66 -7.60 16.40
C ARG A 51 -5.00 -7.55 15.66
N PRO A 52 -5.01 -7.03 14.41
CA PRO A 52 -6.17 -7.10 13.54
C PRO A 52 -6.60 -8.54 13.28
N ARG A 53 -7.91 -8.77 13.27
CA ARG A 53 -8.51 -10.05 12.91
C ARG A 53 -8.87 -10.06 11.43
N ARG A 54 -8.96 -11.25 10.85
CA ARG A 54 -9.49 -11.41 9.49
C ARG A 54 -10.88 -10.75 9.39
N GLY A 55 -11.06 -9.93 8.36
CA GLY A 55 -12.29 -9.16 8.12
C GLY A 55 -12.24 -7.72 8.64
N ASP A 56 -11.32 -7.40 9.55
CA ASP A 56 -11.12 -6.06 10.07
C ASP A 56 -10.73 -5.09 8.94
N GLU A 57 -11.16 -3.83 9.10
CA GLU A 57 -10.92 -2.74 8.17
C GLU A 57 -9.58 -2.06 8.49
N VAL A 58 -8.84 -1.72 7.44
CA VAL A 58 -7.47 -1.19 7.57
C VAL A 58 -7.31 0.10 6.76
N ALA A 59 -6.84 1.14 7.44
CA ALA A 59 -6.27 2.33 6.84
C ALA A 59 -4.75 2.13 6.72
N VAL A 60 -4.24 2.17 5.50
CA VAL A 60 -2.79 2.05 5.22
C VAL A 60 -2.23 3.46 5.07
N LEU A 61 -1.21 3.76 5.87
CA LEU A 61 -0.63 5.09 6.00
C LEU A 61 0.84 5.09 5.58
N ALA A 62 1.25 6.07 4.78
CA ALA A 62 2.67 6.43 4.66
C ALA A 62 3.05 7.34 5.84
N ASP A 63 4.29 7.24 6.32
CA ASP A 63 4.78 8.00 7.47
C ASP A 63 5.29 9.42 7.08
N ALA A 64 5.29 10.31 8.09
CA ALA A 64 5.92 11.63 8.12
C ALA A 64 5.64 12.63 6.96
N PRO A 65 4.55 13.43 7.02
CA PRO A 65 3.42 13.31 7.95
C PRO A 65 2.53 12.11 7.59
N PRO A 66 1.75 11.58 8.54
CA PRO A 66 0.86 10.46 8.27
C PRO A 66 -0.13 10.84 7.16
N ARG A 67 -0.10 10.07 6.07
CA ARG A 67 -1.01 10.22 4.93
C ARG A 67 -1.66 8.89 4.63
N LEU A 68 -2.99 8.90 4.49
CA LEU A 68 -3.73 7.75 4.01
C LEU A 68 -3.45 7.53 2.53
N VAL A 69 -2.94 6.34 2.22
CA VAL A 69 -2.53 5.96 0.88
C VAL A 69 -3.37 4.81 0.31
N ALA A 70 -4.00 4.02 1.18
CA ALA A 70 -4.97 3.00 0.78
C ALA A 70 -5.91 2.61 1.91
N LEU A 71 -7.03 1.99 1.53
CA LEU A 71 -7.96 1.29 2.41
C LEU A 71 -7.96 -0.19 2.05
N GLY A 72 -8.20 -1.05 3.03
CA GLY A 72 -8.21 -2.48 2.82
C GLY A 72 -8.96 -3.25 3.89
N ARG A 73 -8.90 -4.57 3.76
CA ARG A 73 -9.41 -5.53 4.73
C ARG A 73 -8.38 -6.59 5.02
N VAL A 74 -8.31 -7.02 6.28
CA VAL A 74 -7.43 -8.12 6.68
C VAL A 74 -7.94 -9.42 6.09
N VAL A 75 -7.11 -10.10 5.30
CA VAL A 75 -7.41 -11.45 4.77
C VAL A 75 -6.76 -12.55 5.60
N THR A 76 -5.58 -12.25 6.17
CA THR A 76 -4.87 -13.09 7.13
C THR A 76 -4.45 -12.19 8.29
N GLY A 77 -5.06 -12.42 9.46
CA GLY A 77 -4.65 -11.75 10.70
C GLY A 77 -3.58 -12.57 11.40
N GLY A 78 -2.61 -11.92 12.03
CA GLY A 78 -1.56 -12.58 12.79
C GLY A 78 -2.14 -13.28 14.02
N GLY A 79 -2.63 -14.50 13.86
CA GLY A 79 -3.12 -15.32 14.96
C GLY A 79 -2.01 -15.54 15.99
N GLN A 80 -2.34 -15.40 17.27
CA GLN A 80 -1.48 -15.92 18.32
C GLN A 80 -1.53 -17.44 18.21
N HIS A 81 -0.41 -18.06 17.82
CA HIS A 81 -0.21 -19.47 18.10
C HIS A 81 -0.28 -19.60 19.61
N ARG A 82 -1.20 -20.45 20.10
CA ARG A 82 -1.27 -20.79 21.52
C ARG A 82 0.11 -21.35 21.88
N GLU A 83 0.84 -20.67 22.76
CA GLU A 83 2.12 -21.17 23.25
C GLU A 83 1.89 -22.59 23.77
N ASP A 84 2.45 -23.58 23.06
CA ASP A 84 2.59 -24.93 23.57
C ASP A 84 3.77 -24.89 24.54
N PRO A 85 3.55 -25.07 25.86
CA PRO A 85 4.62 -24.98 26.84
C PRO A 85 5.74 -26.03 26.65
N ASP A 86 5.54 -27.03 25.78
CA ASP A 86 6.50 -28.11 25.53
C ASP A 86 7.30 -27.98 24.21
N ASP A 87 7.15 -26.90 23.43
CA ASP A 87 7.92 -26.70 22.19
C ASP A 87 8.99 -25.58 22.32
N PRO A 88 10.25 -25.92 22.66
CA PRO A 88 11.34 -24.95 22.79
C PRO A 88 11.79 -24.37 21.43
N GLN A 89 11.14 -24.75 20.33
CA GLN A 89 11.50 -24.37 18.95
C GLN A 89 10.37 -23.69 18.18
N THR A 90 9.28 -23.28 18.83
CA THR A 90 8.37 -22.31 18.22
C THR A 90 9.11 -20.98 18.12
N ASP A 91 9.75 -20.75 16.97
CA ASP A 91 10.30 -19.46 16.62
C ASP A 91 9.23 -18.40 16.89
N ARG A 92 9.64 -17.33 17.58
CA ARG A 92 8.84 -16.13 17.82
C ARG A 92 8.65 -15.36 16.50
N PHE A 93 8.20 -16.02 15.44
CA PHE A 93 7.88 -15.36 14.19
C PHE A 93 6.68 -14.45 14.46
N GLY A 94 6.97 -13.16 14.58
CA GLY A 94 5.95 -12.11 14.58
C GLY A 94 5.00 -12.34 13.42
N GLY A 95 3.77 -12.75 13.74
CA GLY A 95 2.80 -13.20 12.75
C GLY A 95 2.62 -12.24 11.57
N THR A 96 2.46 -12.81 10.39
CA THR A 96 2.20 -12.09 9.14
C THR A 96 0.80 -11.49 9.13
N LEU A 97 0.69 -10.22 8.76
CA LEU A 97 -0.56 -9.52 8.47
C LEU A 97 -0.66 -9.33 6.96
N VAL A 98 -1.77 -9.81 6.38
CA VAL A 98 -2.06 -9.59 4.94
C VAL A 98 -3.34 -8.77 4.82
N VAL A 99 -3.24 -7.66 4.09
CA VAL A 99 -4.33 -6.72 3.84
C VAL A 99 -4.63 -6.71 2.34
N ALA A 100 -5.86 -7.05 1.95
CA ALA A 100 -6.31 -6.86 0.56
C ALA A 100 -6.78 -5.42 0.38
N TYR A 101 -6.26 -4.74 -0.65
CA TYR A 101 -6.65 -3.37 -0.95
C TYR A 101 -8.09 -3.32 -1.50
N THR A 102 -8.89 -2.42 -0.94
CA THR A 102 -10.25 -2.13 -1.40
C THR A 102 -10.31 -0.79 -2.13
N ARG A 103 -9.49 0.18 -1.72
CA ARG A 103 -9.33 1.49 -2.38
C ARG A 103 -7.87 1.93 -2.29
N ARG A 104 -7.35 2.57 -3.33
CA ARG A 104 -5.96 3.07 -3.40
C ARG A 104 -5.99 4.53 -3.80
N VAL A 105 -5.21 5.34 -3.09
CA VAL A 105 -5.03 6.78 -3.31
C VAL A 105 -3.53 7.11 -3.24
N PHE A 106 -2.72 6.24 -3.86
CA PHE A 106 -1.26 6.36 -3.85
C PHE A 106 -0.75 7.61 -4.60
N ASP A 107 -1.54 8.15 -5.53
CA ASP A 107 -1.15 9.33 -6.32
C ASP A 107 -1.65 10.64 -5.70
N GLU A 108 -2.74 10.59 -4.93
CA GLU A 108 -3.31 11.71 -4.20
C GLU A 108 -3.61 11.33 -2.73
N PRO A 109 -2.58 11.18 -1.88
CA PRO A 109 -2.78 10.75 -0.49
C PRO A 109 -3.55 11.75 0.34
N VAL A 110 -4.42 11.24 1.21
CA VAL A 110 -5.27 12.07 2.08
C VAL A 110 -4.54 12.36 3.41
N PRO A 111 -4.49 13.62 3.89
CA PRO A 111 -3.88 13.93 5.18
C PRO A 111 -4.53 13.17 6.35
N ALA A 112 -3.73 12.62 7.25
CA ALA A 112 -4.18 11.86 8.41
C ALA A 112 -3.56 12.35 9.74
N ASP A 113 -3.15 13.62 9.80
CA ASP A 113 -2.46 14.24 10.95
C ASP A 113 -3.25 14.21 12.25
N ALA A 114 -4.57 14.05 12.17
CA ALA A 114 -5.46 13.97 13.32
C ALA A 114 -5.45 12.59 14.02
N LEU A 115 -4.82 11.57 13.43
CA LEU A 115 -4.75 10.24 14.02
C LEU A 115 -3.65 10.17 15.09
N ALA A 116 -4.01 9.66 16.25
CA ALA A 116 -3.04 9.19 17.24
C ALA A 116 -2.58 7.79 16.84
N LEU A 117 -1.29 7.64 16.52
CA LEU A 117 -0.67 6.38 16.13
C LEU A 117 0.29 5.93 17.24
N ASP A 118 0.12 4.69 17.70
CA ASP A 118 0.87 4.13 18.84
C ASP A 118 1.95 3.13 18.38
N GLY A 119 2.14 2.98 17.06
CA GLY A 119 3.13 2.09 16.46
C GLY A 119 2.77 1.67 15.03
N PRO A 120 3.48 0.65 14.48
CA PRO A 120 3.28 0.17 13.11
C PRO A 120 1.86 -0.33 12.83
N VAL A 121 1.17 -0.82 13.87
CA VAL A 121 -0.23 -1.24 13.82
C VAL A 121 -0.95 -0.63 15.02
N THR A 122 -1.95 0.20 14.76
CA THR A 122 -2.71 0.92 15.80
C THR A 122 -4.20 0.66 15.64
N ALA A 123 -4.90 0.35 16.74
CA ALA A 123 -6.36 0.23 16.69
C ALA A 123 -6.99 1.62 16.50
N LEU A 124 -7.95 1.73 15.59
CA LEU A 124 -8.67 2.98 15.34
C LEU A 124 -10.07 2.95 15.96
N ASP A 125 -10.56 4.14 16.30
CA ASP A 125 -11.99 4.39 16.45
C ASP A 125 -12.68 4.14 15.09
N PRO A 126 -13.71 3.29 15.01
CA PRO A 126 -14.50 3.10 13.79
C PRO A 126 -15.07 4.41 13.19
N ALA A 127 -15.32 5.44 14.01
CA ALA A 127 -15.72 6.76 13.49
C ALA A 127 -14.59 7.47 12.75
N ALA A 128 -13.35 7.40 13.26
CA ALA A 128 -12.17 7.97 12.60
C ALA A 128 -11.88 7.26 11.27
N PHE A 129 -11.99 5.93 11.24
CA PHE A 129 -11.84 5.17 10.00
C PHE A 129 -12.90 5.55 8.96
N ARG A 130 -14.17 5.67 9.36
CA ARG A 130 -15.25 6.09 8.45
C ARG A 130 -14.99 7.48 7.86
N ALA A 131 -14.54 8.44 8.68
CA ALA A 131 -14.22 9.79 8.19
C ALA A 131 -13.13 9.77 7.11
N LEU A 132 -12.08 8.95 7.28
CA LEU A 132 -11.05 8.73 6.26
C LEU A 132 -11.62 8.06 5.00
N ALA A 133 -12.45 7.02 5.17
CA ALA A 133 -13.07 6.32 4.07
C ALA A 133 -14.03 7.19 3.26
N ASP A 134 -14.71 8.13 3.90
CA ASP A 134 -15.59 9.11 3.27
C ASP A 134 -14.81 10.15 2.47
N GLN A 135 -13.63 10.58 2.96
CA GLN A 135 -12.74 11.48 2.22
C GLN A 135 -12.18 10.87 0.93
N VAL A 136 -11.83 9.57 0.96
CA VAL A 136 -11.37 8.84 -0.23
C VAL A 136 -12.49 8.64 -1.25
N GLY A 137 -13.74 8.53 -0.79
CA GLY A 137 -14.87 8.24 -1.67
C GLY A 137 -14.83 6.82 -2.27
N PRO A 138 -15.75 6.50 -3.19
CA PRO A 138 -15.79 5.21 -3.86
C PRO A 138 -14.62 5.03 -4.87
N PRO A 139 -14.24 3.79 -5.22
CA PRO A 139 -13.26 3.55 -6.27
C PRO A 139 -13.67 4.22 -7.58
N ALA A 140 -12.74 4.92 -8.23
CA ALA A 140 -12.96 5.49 -9.54
C ALA A 140 -13.28 4.41 -10.59
N HIS A 141 -14.08 4.77 -11.60
CA HIS A 141 -14.36 3.87 -12.70
C HIS A 141 -13.08 3.56 -13.48
N ARG A 142 -12.82 2.27 -13.71
CA ARG A 142 -11.70 1.82 -14.52
C ARG A 142 -11.86 2.27 -15.96
N ARG A 143 -10.79 2.81 -16.53
CA ARG A 143 -10.68 3.16 -17.94
C ARG A 143 -9.63 2.27 -18.59
N SER A 144 -9.76 2.06 -19.90
CA SER A 144 -8.75 1.36 -20.68
C SER A 144 -7.67 2.33 -21.12
N TRP A 145 -6.42 1.92 -20.91
CA TRP A 145 -5.22 2.68 -21.26
C TRP A 145 -4.36 1.83 -22.20
N LEU A 146 -3.71 2.47 -23.16
CA LEU A 146 -2.63 1.89 -23.94
C LEU A 146 -1.31 2.28 -23.27
N VAL A 147 -0.47 1.28 -22.99
CA VAL A 147 0.82 1.47 -22.33
C VAL A 147 1.90 0.79 -23.17
N SER A 148 2.93 1.54 -23.55
CA SER A 148 4.05 1.05 -24.36
C SER A 148 5.39 1.50 -23.79
N LEU A 149 6.41 0.68 -23.99
CA LEU A 149 7.82 1.07 -23.86
C LEU A 149 8.38 1.24 -25.26
N ASP A 150 9.05 2.36 -25.52
CA ASP A 150 9.76 2.57 -26.78
C ASP A 150 11.25 2.65 -26.48
N LEU A 151 12.01 1.70 -27.01
CA LEU A 151 13.45 1.56 -26.78
C LEU A 151 14.18 1.45 -28.12
N PRO A 152 15.10 2.37 -28.43
CA PRO A 152 15.92 2.27 -29.63
C PRO A 152 16.95 1.15 -29.45
N ILE A 153 16.74 0.01 -30.13
CA ILE A 153 17.59 -1.17 -30.02
C ILE A 153 18.25 -1.46 -31.35
N GLU A 154 19.58 -1.45 -31.36
CA GLU A 154 20.39 -1.89 -32.48
C GLU A 154 20.72 -3.39 -32.33
N ALA A 155 20.44 -4.18 -33.37
CA ALA A 155 20.66 -5.62 -33.38
C ALA A 155 20.82 -6.17 -34.80
N ASP A 156 21.47 -7.33 -34.96
CA ASP A 156 21.70 -7.95 -36.27
C ASP A 156 20.42 -8.57 -36.85
N SER A 157 19.38 -8.77 -36.02
CA SER A 157 18.08 -9.28 -36.46
C SER A 157 16.91 -8.83 -35.57
N PRO A 158 15.66 -8.86 -36.07
CA PRO A 158 14.48 -8.57 -35.27
C PRO A 158 14.34 -9.47 -34.03
N ALA A 159 14.69 -10.75 -34.15
CA ALA A 159 14.61 -11.69 -33.02
C ALA A 159 15.65 -11.37 -31.94
N GLU A 160 16.81 -10.83 -32.31
CA GLU A 160 17.82 -10.36 -31.37
C GLU A 160 17.40 -9.07 -30.68
N ALA A 161 16.83 -8.12 -31.43
CA ALA A 161 16.28 -6.89 -30.84
C ALA A 161 15.26 -7.21 -29.73
N VAL A 162 14.39 -8.21 -29.92
CA VAL A 162 13.45 -8.66 -28.89
C VAL A 162 14.15 -9.27 -27.67
N ARG A 163 15.25 -10.00 -27.85
CA ARG A 163 16.02 -10.54 -26.71
C ARG A 163 16.69 -9.43 -25.93
N LEU A 164 17.29 -8.45 -26.62
CA LEU A 164 17.89 -7.27 -25.99
C LEU A 164 16.84 -6.40 -25.30
N PHE A 165 15.65 -6.24 -25.89
CA PHE A 165 14.53 -5.53 -25.26
C PHE A 165 14.21 -6.12 -23.89
N TRP A 166 14.02 -7.44 -23.81
CA TRP A 166 13.73 -8.09 -22.53
C TRP A 166 14.90 -8.05 -21.55
N ALA A 167 16.14 -7.99 -22.03
CA ALA A 167 17.30 -7.77 -21.18
C ALA A 167 17.25 -6.36 -20.55
N TYR A 168 17.04 -5.32 -21.35
CA TYR A 168 16.93 -3.94 -20.86
C TYR A 168 15.76 -3.74 -19.91
N VAL A 169 14.60 -4.33 -20.21
CA VAL A 169 13.43 -4.28 -19.31
C VAL A 169 13.74 -4.89 -17.94
N GLN A 170 14.51 -5.99 -17.90
CA GLN A 170 14.91 -6.63 -16.65
C GLN A 170 15.99 -5.85 -15.89
N GLU A 171 16.94 -5.24 -16.61
CA GLU A 171 18.08 -4.52 -16.01
C GLU A 171 17.68 -3.15 -15.46
N LEU A 172 16.91 -2.37 -16.22
CA LEU A 172 16.58 -0.97 -15.90
C LEU A 172 15.28 -0.87 -15.08
N GLY A 173 14.28 -1.68 -15.43
CA GLY A 173 13.01 -1.74 -14.71
C GLY A 173 12.20 -0.42 -14.70
N PRO A 174 11.14 -0.34 -13.88
CA PRO A 174 10.19 0.78 -13.89
C PRO A 174 10.74 2.09 -13.31
N ARG A 175 11.97 2.08 -12.76
CA ARG A 175 12.61 3.29 -12.21
C ARG A 175 13.32 4.11 -13.27
N GLU A 176 13.79 3.46 -14.32
CA GLU A 176 14.63 4.07 -15.34
C GLU A 176 13.94 4.09 -16.71
N LEU A 177 12.98 3.20 -16.95
CA LEU A 177 12.28 3.09 -18.23
C LEU A 177 11.05 3.99 -18.29
N PRO A 178 10.94 4.91 -19.28
CA PRO A 178 9.74 5.69 -19.50
C PRO A 178 8.64 4.81 -20.13
N ALA A 179 7.47 4.79 -19.49
CA ALA A 179 6.27 4.20 -20.05
C ALA A 179 5.42 5.29 -20.72
N PHE A 180 5.05 5.08 -21.97
CA PHE A 180 4.16 5.96 -22.70
C PHE A 180 2.72 5.50 -22.50
N VAL A 181 1.86 6.41 -22.04
CA VAL A 181 0.48 6.12 -21.66
C VAL A 181 -0.46 7.01 -22.46
N SER A 182 -1.51 6.43 -23.03
CA SER A 182 -2.62 7.15 -23.66
C SER A 182 -3.97 6.51 -23.36
N PRO A 183 -5.08 7.27 -23.31
CA PRO A 183 -6.40 6.69 -23.24
C PRO A 183 -6.69 5.82 -24.47
N SER A 184 -7.34 4.67 -24.27
CA SER A 184 -7.80 3.87 -25.41
C SER A 184 -8.80 4.67 -26.25
N GLY A 185 -8.49 4.87 -27.53
CA GLY A 185 -9.28 5.69 -28.46
C GLY A 185 -8.80 7.14 -28.61
N ASP A 186 -7.75 7.54 -27.89
CA ASP A 186 -7.10 8.86 -28.04
C ASP A 186 -5.57 8.73 -27.90
N GLU A 187 -4.96 8.06 -28.89
CA GLU A 187 -3.51 7.78 -28.92
C GLU A 187 -2.65 9.05 -29.05
N LEU A 188 -3.23 10.16 -29.54
CA LEU A 188 -2.53 11.43 -29.68
C LEU A 188 -2.31 12.14 -28.33
N ALA A 189 -3.07 11.78 -27.30
CA ALA A 189 -2.89 12.29 -25.93
C ALA A 189 -1.77 11.54 -25.15
N MET A 190 -0.79 10.98 -25.86
CA MET A 190 0.30 10.20 -25.28
C MET A 190 1.17 11.05 -24.35
N GLN A 191 1.44 10.51 -23.17
CA GLN A 191 2.31 11.13 -22.17
C GLN A 191 3.32 10.12 -21.66
N ALA A 192 4.55 10.56 -21.40
CA ALA A 192 5.58 9.74 -20.80
C ALA A 192 5.46 9.75 -19.27
N PHE A 193 5.60 8.59 -18.65
CA PHE A 193 5.60 8.40 -17.21
C PHE A 193 6.89 7.68 -16.78
N VAL A 194 7.57 8.25 -15.79
CA VAL A 194 8.71 7.63 -15.09
C VAL A 194 8.37 7.62 -13.60
N LEU A 195 8.57 6.49 -12.92
CA LEU A 195 8.19 6.30 -11.52
C LEU A 195 6.70 6.58 -11.20
N GLY A 196 5.81 6.39 -12.18
CA GLY A 196 4.38 6.70 -12.03
C GLY A 196 4.05 8.20 -12.01
N ALA A 197 5.03 9.08 -12.27
CA ALA A 197 4.83 10.50 -12.47
C ALA A 197 5.01 10.86 -13.94
N GLN A 198 4.22 11.83 -14.42
CA GLN A 198 4.41 12.37 -15.77
C GLN A 198 5.81 13.00 -15.85
N ALA A 199 6.57 12.64 -16.88
CA ALA A 199 7.91 13.17 -17.12
C ALA A 199 7.89 13.94 -18.45
N ASN A 200 8.28 15.22 -18.42
CA ASN A 200 8.54 15.94 -19.67
C ASN A 200 9.77 15.31 -20.33
N GLN A 201 9.67 15.00 -21.61
CA GLN A 201 10.78 14.44 -22.39
C GLN A 201 11.28 15.45 -23.43
N ASP A 202 10.77 16.69 -23.42
CA ASP A 202 11.26 17.76 -24.29
C ASP A 202 12.56 18.36 -23.71
N PRO A 203 13.71 18.14 -24.36
CA PRO A 203 14.98 18.70 -23.90
C PRO A 203 15.07 20.22 -24.06
N GLU A 204 14.16 20.88 -24.79
CA GLU A 204 14.15 22.35 -24.95
C GLU A 204 13.32 23.07 -23.88
N GLU A 205 12.47 22.36 -23.14
CA GLU A 205 11.73 22.89 -22.00
C GLU A 205 12.41 22.43 -20.69
N GLU A 206 13.45 23.16 -20.26
CA GLU A 206 14.05 22.96 -18.92
C GLU A 206 13.02 23.32 -17.82
N ASP A 207 12.83 22.43 -16.85
CA ASP A 207 11.94 22.55 -15.67
C ASP A 207 12.17 23.81 -14.80
#